data_AF-A0A9E0NJ29-F1
#
_entry.id   AF-A0A9E0NJ29-F1
#
_cell.length_a   1.000
_cell.length_b   1.000
_cell.length_c   1.000
_cell.angle_alpha   90.00
_cell.angle_beta   90.00
_cell.angle_gamma   90.00
#
_symmetry.space_group_name_H-M   'P 1'
#
loop_
_entity.id
_entity.type
_entity.pdbx_description
1 polymer ?
#
loop_
_entity_poly.entity_id
_entity_poly.type
_entity_poly.pdbx_seq_one_letter_code
_entity_poly.pdbx_strand_id
1 'polypeptide(L)'
;MKVRPWAEFRTDLPSDQVEDEHDIVQFGGLGVAEAIGGLLAAHGYEISPPEYAGEHGWEFDFHALERRFWCQVTEVDRIQLLCIDMTSSPFGDVSRKPPHPAYIEVMTLLDRDLVDDPRFHDLAWYFDDEVARDLPGSLSPICETVAARVGSWVEFRADLSEDMGERQSGDIGLGQGCADAIVELLSGLGHQVWSPLPTTDKGWRFSFGPSGPRFTCDVHKMGETYRVLVEDKGRTFVDKLFKRPPTALHGETLSRLNAALAEDPRFREIIWRHPDERGRPDRDRDNPLDNPVSSG
;
A
#
# COMPACT_ATOMS: atom_id res chain seq x y z
N MET A 1 -1.92 4.56 7.59
CA MET A 1 -1.44 5.22 6.37
C MET A 1 -0.08 5.82 6.67
N LYS A 2 0.89 5.58 5.79
CA LYS A 2 2.21 6.21 5.84
C LYS A 2 2.46 6.88 4.49
N VAL A 3 3.26 7.94 4.49
CA VAL A 3 3.66 8.65 3.28
C VAL A 3 5.17 8.50 3.13
N ARG A 4 5.61 8.18 1.92
CA ARG A 4 7.01 8.13 1.51
C ARG A 4 7.40 9.53 1.03
N PRO A 5 8.21 10.28 1.78
CA PRO A 5 8.52 11.66 1.44
C PRO A 5 9.58 11.76 0.33
N TRP A 6 10.30 10.66 0.07
CA TRP A 6 11.36 10.60 -0.93
C TRP A 6 10.86 9.99 -2.24
N ALA A 7 11.28 10.56 -3.35
CA ALA A 7 11.21 9.96 -4.67
C ALA A 7 12.60 9.88 -5.30
N GLU A 8 12.83 8.83 -6.07
CA GLU A 8 13.93 8.77 -7.03
C GLU A 8 13.36 8.59 -8.43
N PHE A 9 13.94 9.28 -9.40
CA PHE A 9 13.55 9.17 -10.81
C PHE A 9 14.69 9.61 -11.73
N ARG A 10 14.46 9.47 -13.03
CA ARG A 10 15.30 9.99 -14.10
C ARG A 10 14.55 11.05 -14.88
N THR A 11 15.30 11.91 -15.56
CA THR A 11 14.73 13.00 -16.35
C THR A 11 15.51 13.23 -17.64
N ASP A 12 14.80 13.69 -18.67
CA ASP A 12 15.38 14.16 -19.93
C ASP A 12 15.74 15.65 -19.90
N LEU A 13 15.52 16.33 -18.77
CA LEU A 13 15.96 17.72 -18.58
C LEU A 13 17.49 17.78 -18.62
N PRO A 14 18.08 18.83 -19.24
CA PRO A 14 19.53 18.97 -19.28
C PRO A 14 20.07 19.15 -17.86
N SER A 15 21.12 18.41 -17.52
CA SER A 15 21.82 18.62 -16.25
C SER A 15 22.45 20.02 -16.23
N ASP A 16 22.22 20.72 -15.12
CA ASP A 16 22.77 22.02 -14.78
C ASP A 16 23.91 21.92 -13.75
N GLN A 17 24.46 20.71 -13.55
CA GLN A 17 25.62 20.47 -12.72
C GLN A 17 26.85 21.21 -13.25
N VAL A 18 27.58 21.85 -12.34
CA VAL A 18 28.85 22.53 -12.64
C VAL A 18 29.96 21.84 -11.87
N GLU A 19 30.93 21.32 -12.61
CA GLU A 19 32.14 20.69 -12.09
C GLU A 19 33.36 21.56 -12.42
N ASP A 20 34.34 21.58 -11.51
CA ASP A 20 35.69 22.03 -11.82
C ASP A 20 36.64 20.82 -12.02
N GLU A 21 37.95 21.05 -12.05
CA GLU A 21 38.92 19.98 -12.29
C GLU A 21 38.94 18.88 -11.22
N HIS A 22 38.41 19.15 -10.01
CA HIS A 22 38.53 18.24 -8.87
C HIS A 22 37.20 17.98 -8.15
N ASP A 23 36.26 18.91 -8.17
CA ASP A 23 35.07 18.88 -7.33
C ASP A 23 33.79 19.37 -8.06
N ILE A 24 32.63 18.94 -7.56
CA ILE A 24 31.33 19.50 -7.95
C ILE A 24 31.20 20.88 -7.28
N VAL A 25 31.18 21.94 -8.10
CA VAL A 25 30.98 23.32 -7.64
C VAL A 25 29.50 23.60 -7.39
N GLN A 26 28.64 23.04 -8.25
CA GLN A 26 27.19 23.15 -8.16
C GLN A 26 26.53 21.82 -8.51
N PHE A 27 25.79 21.25 -7.56
CA PHE A 27 24.96 20.08 -7.86
C PHE A 27 23.86 20.44 -8.85
N GLY A 28 23.60 19.54 -9.80
CA GLY A 28 22.48 19.69 -10.72
C GLY A 28 21.13 19.53 -10.01
N GLY A 29 20.07 19.88 -10.72
CA GLY A 29 18.69 19.79 -10.25
C GLY A 29 17.90 21.09 -10.31
N LEU A 30 18.47 22.22 -10.74
CA LEU A 30 17.71 23.49 -10.84
C LEU A 30 16.54 23.34 -11.82
N GLY A 31 16.83 22.84 -13.02
CA GLY A 31 15.80 22.67 -14.05
C GLY A 31 14.70 21.70 -13.61
N VAL A 32 15.05 20.70 -12.80
CA VAL A 32 14.09 19.78 -12.17
C VAL A 32 13.26 20.49 -11.11
N ALA A 33 13.88 21.24 -10.19
CA ALA A 33 13.20 21.98 -9.15
C ALA A 33 12.22 23.01 -9.75
N GLU A 34 12.62 23.73 -10.79
CA GLU A 34 11.75 24.64 -11.54
C GLU A 34 10.59 23.90 -12.22
N ALA A 35 10.85 22.74 -12.82
CA ALA A 35 9.82 21.93 -13.47
C ALA A 35 8.78 21.42 -12.46
N ILE A 36 9.21 20.91 -11.30
CA ILE A 36 8.32 20.46 -10.21
C ILE A 36 7.54 21.65 -9.64
N GLY A 37 8.21 22.79 -9.40
CA GLY A 37 7.56 24.03 -9.00
C GLY A 37 6.48 24.47 -10.00
N GLY A 38 6.75 24.34 -11.31
CA GLY A 38 5.78 24.61 -12.36
C GLY A 38 4.56 23.69 -12.33
N LEU A 39 4.74 22.39 -12.06
CA LEU A 39 3.63 21.44 -11.87
C LEU A 39 2.77 21.84 -10.67
N LEU A 40 3.39 22.11 -9.52
CA LEU A 40 2.68 22.53 -8.30
C LEU A 40 1.96 23.87 -8.48
N ALA A 41 2.59 24.84 -9.15
CA ALA A 41 2.00 26.13 -9.46
C ALA A 41 0.76 26.01 -10.37
N ALA A 42 0.72 25.01 -11.27
CA ALA A 42 -0.44 24.76 -12.13
C ALA A 42 -1.70 24.38 -11.34
N HIS A 43 -1.55 23.93 -10.08
CA HIS A 43 -2.66 23.69 -9.15
C HIS A 43 -3.02 24.89 -8.27
N GLY A 44 -2.41 26.05 -8.54
CA GLY A 44 -2.67 27.30 -7.82
C GLY A 44 -1.91 27.42 -6.50
N TYR A 45 -0.90 26.60 -6.27
CA TYR A 45 -0.02 26.71 -5.10
C TYR A 45 1.00 27.83 -5.29
N GLU A 46 1.33 28.53 -4.20
CA GLU A 46 2.36 29.57 -4.18
C GLU A 46 3.71 28.94 -3.90
N ILE A 47 4.63 29.02 -4.88
CA ILE A 47 5.96 28.38 -4.84
C ILE A 47 7.03 29.46 -4.72
N SER A 48 8.00 29.28 -3.83
CA SER A 48 9.21 30.11 -3.81
C SER A 48 10.12 29.76 -4.98
N PRO A 49 10.98 30.68 -5.46
CA PRO A 49 12.06 30.31 -6.36
C PRO A 49 12.96 29.23 -5.72
N PRO A 50 13.54 28.31 -6.51
CA PRO A 50 14.58 27.41 -6.02
C PRO A 50 15.81 28.16 -5.52
N GLU A 51 16.33 27.74 -4.37
CA GLU A 51 17.54 28.25 -3.74
C GLU A 51 18.60 27.14 -3.69
N TYR A 52 19.86 27.48 -3.97
CA TYR A 52 20.95 26.51 -3.92
C TYR A 52 21.39 26.25 -2.49
N ALA A 53 21.27 25.00 -2.04
CA ALA A 53 21.53 24.53 -0.68
C ALA A 53 22.88 23.79 -0.55
N GLY A 54 23.84 24.07 -1.43
CA GLY A 54 25.17 23.46 -1.39
C GLY A 54 25.13 21.97 -1.75
N GLU A 55 25.70 21.12 -0.90
CA GLU A 55 25.75 19.66 -1.09
C GLU A 55 24.36 18.98 -1.09
N HIS A 56 23.32 19.70 -0.70
CA HIS A 56 21.93 19.23 -0.72
C HIS A 56 21.21 19.54 -2.04
N GLY A 57 21.88 20.19 -3.01
CA GLY A 57 21.27 20.55 -4.29
C GLY A 57 20.41 21.80 -4.18
N TRP A 58 19.15 21.68 -4.58
CA TRP A 58 18.21 22.80 -4.72
C TRP A 58 17.01 22.62 -3.81
N GLU A 59 16.61 23.67 -3.10
CA GLU A 59 15.44 23.65 -2.23
C GLU A 59 14.43 24.73 -2.58
N PHE A 60 13.16 24.49 -2.30
CA PHE A 60 12.11 25.50 -2.40
C PHE A 60 10.98 25.19 -1.43
N ASP A 61 10.26 26.23 -1.02
CA ASP A 61 9.05 26.13 -0.22
C ASP A 61 7.81 26.32 -1.10
N PHE A 62 6.69 25.75 -0.67
CA PHE A 62 5.39 26.12 -1.20
C PHE A 62 4.28 26.08 -0.16
N HIS A 63 3.21 26.83 -0.44
CA HIS A 63 2.00 26.83 0.37
C HIS A 63 0.86 26.11 -0.37
N ALA A 64 0.33 25.08 0.28
CA ALA A 64 -0.83 24.33 -0.20
C ALA A 64 -1.76 24.02 0.98
N LEU A 65 -3.07 24.21 0.78
CA LEU A 65 -4.11 23.81 1.75
C LEU A 65 -3.84 24.33 3.18
N GLU A 66 -3.46 25.61 3.30
CA GLU A 66 -3.11 26.30 4.55
C GLU A 66 -1.84 25.75 5.27
N ARG A 67 -0.97 25.06 4.54
CA ARG A 67 0.24 24.43 5.07
C ARG A 67 1.46 24.81 4.27
N ARG A 68 2.60 24.89 4.95
CA ARG A 68 3.91 25.06 4.33
C ARG A 68 4.56 23.70 4.11
N PHE A 69 5.05 23.50 2.90
CA PHE A 69 5.83 22.36 2.49
C PHE A 69 7.22 22.83 2.07
N TRP A 70 8.21 21.97 2.29
CA TRP A 70 9.59 22.17 1.85
C TRP A 70 9.99 21.01 0.95
N CYS A 71 10.56 21.34 -0.20
CA CYS A 71 11.08 20.41 -1.18
C CYS A 71 12.60 20.57 -1.33
N GLN A 72 13.30 19.45 -1.50
CA GLN A 72 14.71 19.41 -1.88
C GLN A 72 14.87 18.49 -3.09
N VAL A 73 15.67 18.91 -4.06
CA VAL A 73 16.03 18.19 -5.27
C VAL A 73 17.55 18.08 -5.35
N THR A 74 18.06 16.87 -5.51
CA THR A 74 19.49 16.62 -5.61
C THR A 74 19.77 15.65 -6.76
N GLU A 75 20.70 15.98 -7.65
CA GLU A 75 21.21 15.06 -8.68
C GLU A 75 22.44 14.31 -8.16
N VAL A 76 22.30 13.02 -7.84
CA VAL A 76 23.39 12.11 -7.43
C VAL A 76 23.18 10.75 -8.11
N ASP A 77 23.76 10.57 -9.30
CA ASP A 77 23.49 9.47 -10.27
C ASP A 77 22.05 9.42 -10.81
N ARG A 78 21.07 9.65 -9.95
CA ARG A 78 19.64 9.83 -10.20
C ARG A 78 19.17 11.13 -9.56
N ILE A 79 17.98 11.57 -9.94
CA ILE A 79 17.32 12.67 -9.23
C ILE A 79 16.68 12.12 -7.98
N GLN A 80 17.01 12.71 -6.84
CA GLN A 80 16.34 12.50 -5.57
C GLN A 80 15.48 13.72 -5.25
N LEU A 81 14.22 13.50 -4.90
CA LEU A 81 13.27 14.50 -4.44
C LEU A 81 12.84 14.16 -3.01
N LEU A 82 12.93 15.12 -2.11
CA LEU A 82 12.35 15.05 -0.76
C LEU A 82 11.28 16.12 -0.62
N CYS A 83 10.07 15.75 -0.20
CA CYS A 83 8.98 16.69 0.09
C CYS A 83 8.44 16.47 1.50
N ILE A 84 8.45 17.50 2.35
CA ILE A 84 8.04 17.41 3.76
C ILE A 84 7.02 18.51 4.12
N ASP A 85 6.00 18.14 4.89
CA ASP A 85 5.10 19.09 5.55
C ASP A 85 5.76 19.73 6.79
N MET A 86 6.24 20.96 6.62
CA MET A 86 6.94 21.74 7.65
C MET A 86 5.99 22.29 8.73
N THR A 87 4.68 22.23 8.51
CA THR A 87 3.67 22.65 9.50
C THR A 87 3.55 21.60 10.62
N SER A 88 3.93 20.35 10.34
CA SER A 88 3.83 19.21 11.24
C SER A 88 5.11 18.99 12.06
N SER A 89 5.51 19.95 12.90
CA SER A 89 6.70 19.88 13.78
C SER A 89 8.04 19.81 13.03
N PRO A 90 8.80 20.91 12.95
CA PRO A 90 10.05 20.97 12.20
C PRO A 90 11.21 20.11 12.78
N PHE A 91 11.07 19.54 13.99
CA PHE A 91 12.19 18.88 14.69
C PHE A 91 11.82 17.62 15.50
N GLY A 92 10.72 16.91 15.18
CA GLY A 92 10.36 15.76 16.03
C GLY A 92 9.29 14.83 15.50
N ASP A 93 9.75 13.65 15.09
CA ASP A 93 9.03 12.38 15.02
C ASP A 93 7.74 12.38 14.19
N VAL A 94 7.86 12.83 12.93
CA VAL A 94 6.83 12.71 11.89
C VAL A 94 6.36 11.25 11.73
N SER A 95 7.19 10.28 12.12
CA SER A 95 6.92 8.85 12.01
C SER A 95 5.77 8.33 12.91
N ARG A 96 5.43 9.04 14.00
CA ARG A 96 4.44 8.55 14.99
C ARG A 96 3.03 9.08 14.79
N LYS A 97 2.87 10.25 14.17
CA LYS A 97 1.54 10.81 13.92
C LYS A 97 1.03 10.38 12.55
N PRO A 98 -0.27 10.10 12.40
CA PRO A 98 -0.86 9.96 11.09
C PRO A 98 -0.54 11.20 10.23
N PRO A 99 -0.18 11.02 8.95
CA PRO A 99 0.04 12.15 8.05
C PRO A 99 -1.23 12.97 7.92
N HIS A 100 -1.09 14.30 7.86
CA HIS A 100 -2.22 15.20 7.68
C HIS A 100 -2.90 14.95 6.32
N PRO A 101 -4.24 15.03 6.20
CA PRO A 101 -4.94 14.82 4.92
C PRO A 101 -4.38 15.67 3.77
N ALA A 102 -4.08 16.95 4.02
CA ALA A 102 -3.46 17.83 3.03
C ALA A 102 -2.08 17.32 2.53
N TYR A 103 -1.29 16.68 3.40
CA TYR A 103 -0.01 16.13 2.97
C TYR A 103 -0.21 14.91 2.05
N ILE A 104 -1.20 14.06 2.36
CA ILE A 104 -1.57 12.94 1.49
C ILE A 104 -2.06 13.45 0.13
N GLU A 105 -2.90 14.49 0.13
CA GLU A 105 -3.42 15.10 -1.09
C GLU A 105 -2.30 15.66 -1.97
N VAL A 106 -1.40 16.47 -1.39
CA VAL A 106 -0.24 17.04 -2.08
C VAL A 106 0.66 15.94 -2.67
N MET A 107 0.96 14.89 -1.88
CA MET A 107 1.83 13.81 -2.37
C MET A 107 1.17 12.95 -3.45
N THR A 108 -0.15 12.73 -3.36
CA THR A 108 -0.91 12.02 -4.41
C THR A 108 -0.94 12.82 -5.71
N LEU A 109 -1.10 14.14 -5.61
CA LEU A 109 -1.09 15.04 -6.75
C LEU A 109 0.30 15.11 -7.40
N LEU A 110 1.35 15.21 -6.58
CA LEU A 110 2.74 15.23 -7.04
C LEU A 110 3.10 13.91 -7.76
N ASP A 111 2.69 12.76 -7.22
CA ASP A 111 2.86 11.46 -7.88
C ASP A 111 2.22 11.41 -9.25
N ARG A 112 0.93 11.78 -9.34
CA ARG A 112 0.21 11.83 -10.61
C ARG A 112 0.93 12.72 -11.61
N ASP A 113 1.27 13.95 -11.22
CA ASP A 113 1.86 14.92 -12.15
C ASP A 113 3.25 14.51 -12.62
N LEU A 114 4.07 13.89 -11.75
CA LEU A 114 5.37 13.34 -12.14
C LEU A 114 5.24 12.13 -13.06
N VAL A 115 4.22 11.29 -12.88
CA VAL A 115 3.95 10.14 -13.77
C VAL A 115 3.42 10.60 -15.14
N ASP A 116 2.57 11.63 -15.16
CA ASP A 116 1.93 12.12 -16.37
C ASP A 116 2.86 13.00 -17.22
N ASP A 117 3.87 13.63 -16.62
CA ASP A 117 4.82 14.49 -17.32
C ASP A 117 5.97 13.67 -17.93
N PRO A 118 6.08 13.62 -19.28
CA PRO A 118 7.03 12.75 -19.97
C PRO A 118 8.50 13.12 -19.72
N ARG A 119 8.77 14.27 -19.11
CA ARG A 119 10.14 14.67 -18.72
C ARG A 119 10.66 13.85 -17.54
N PHE A 120 9.81 13.15 -16.81
CA PHE A 120 10.20 12.31 -15.68
C PHE A 120 9.86 10.84 -15.97
N HIS A 121 10.76 9.93 -15.61
CA HIS A 121 10.56 8.50 -15.81
C HIS A 121 11.30 7.67 -14.76
N ASP A 122 10.96 6.38 -14.68
CA ASP A 122 11.49 5.45 -13.68
C ASP A 122 11.25 5.92 -12.23
N LEU A 123 10.09 6.53 -11.97
CA LEU A 123 9.69 7.05 -10.66
C LEU A 123 9.49 5.94 -9.63
N ALA A 124 10.13 6.10 -8.49
CA ALA A 124 10.01 5.21 -7.34
C ALA A 124 10.02 6.01 -6.03
N TRP A 125 9.17 5.64 -5.08
CA TRP A 125 9.00 6.33 -3.80
C TRP A 125 9.57 5.54 -2.63
N TYR A 126 10.13 6.23 -1.64
CA TYR A 126 10.91 5.66 -0.53
C TYR A 126 10.58 6.28 0.84
N PHE A 127 10.65 5.46 1.89
CA PHE A 127 10.82 5.96 3.25
C PHE A 127 12.27 6.38 3.50
N ASP A 128 12.51 7.18 4.55
CA ASP A 128 13.84 7.65 4.94
C ASP A 128 14.86 6.52 5.09
N ASP A 129 14.44 5.34 5.55
CA ASP A 129 15.32 4.18 5.73
C ASP A 129 15.45 3.29 4.47
N GLU A 130 14.84 3.66 3.36
CA GLU A 130 14.85 2.90 2.09
C GLU A 130 15.71 3.55 0.99
N VAL A 131 15.78 4.89 0.93
CA VAL A 131 16.39 5.64 -0.20
C VAL A 131 17.87 5.32 -0.42
N ALA A 132 18.64 5.01 0.63
CA ALA A 132 20.08 4.71 0.52
C ALA A 132 20.41 3.20 0.46
N ARG A 133 19.43 2.32 0.20
CA ARG A 133 19.58 0.85 0.35
C ARG A 133 19.42 0.05 -0.95
N ASP A 134 19.45 0.69 -2.12
CA ASP A 134 19.23 0.04 -3.43
C ASP A 134 17.95 -0.81 -3.48
N LEU A 135 16.92 -0.41 -2.74
CA LEU A 135 15.61 -1.08 -2.79
C LEU A 135 14.85 -0.64 -4.04
N PRO A 136 13.93 -1.46 -4.58
CA PRO A 136 13.20 -1.14 -5.81
C PRO A 136 12.21 0.03 -5.69
N GLY A 137 11.98 0.56 -4.48
CA GLY A 137 11.00 1.62 -4.20
C GLY A 137 9.54 1.21 -4.45
N SER A 138 8.64 2.16 -4.31
CA SER A 138 7.18 1.98 -4.46
C SER A 138 6.65 2.82 -5.62
N LEU A 139 5.65 2.32 -6.35
CA LEU A 139 5.00 3.05 -7.46
C LEU A 139 4.08 4.20 -6.99
N SER A 140 4.07 4.52 -5.70
CA SER A 140 3.21 5.55 -5.11
C SER A 140 3.76 6.02 -3.77
N PRO A 141 3.64 7.32 -3.42
CA PRO A 141 4.09 7.84 -2.15
C PRO A 141 3.18 7.41 -1.01
N ILE A 142 1.90 7.15 -1.31
CA ILE A 142 0.92 6.76 -0.31
C ILE A 142 1.05 5.27 -0.10
N CYS A 143 1.69 4.91 1.01
CA CYS A 143 1.45 3.61 1.59
C CYS A 143 0.07 3.69 2.25
N GLU A 144 -0.96 3.49 1.42
CA GLU A 144 -2.20 2.94 1.91
C GLU A 144 -1.77 1.74 2.73
N THR A 145 -1.95 1.87 4.03
CA THR A 145 -1.76 0.73 4.89
C THR A 145 -2.99 -0.12 4.63
N VAL A 146 -3.10 -0.73 3.44
CA VAL A 146 -3.77 -2.02 3.29
C VAL A 146 -3.09 -2.83 4.36
N ALA A 147 -3.83 -3.05 5.44
CA ALA A 147 -3.31 -3.38 6.76
C ALA A 147 -2.36 -4.57 6.69
N ALA A 148 -1.11 -4.35 6.32
CA ALA A 148 -0.05 -5.31 6.34
C ALA A 148 0.39 -5.31 7.81
N ARG A 149 -0.53 -5.72 8.68
CA ARG A 149 -0.41 -5.98 10.09
C ARG A 149 -1.29 -7.19 10.27
N VAL A 150 -0.65 -8.34 10.47
CA VAL A 150 -1.20 -9.65 10.88
C VAL A 150 -2.72 -9.79 10.70
N GLY A 151 -3.14 -10.28 9.53
CA GLY A 151 -4.54 -10.67 9.26
C GLY A 151 -5.38 -9.58 8.62
N SER A 152 -5.00 -9.13 7.42
CA SER A 152 -5.81 -8.20 6.61
C SER A 152 -7.09 -8.88 6.17
N TRP A 153 -8.22 -8.19 6.28
CA TRP A 153 -9.49 -8.65 5.70
C TRP A 153 -9.81 -7.74 4.51
N VAL A 154 -10.22 -8.33 3.41
CA VAL A 154 -10.88 -7.61 2.32
C VAL A 154 -12.37 -7.92 2.38
N GLU A 155 -13.19 -6.88 2.43
CA GLU A 155 -14.63 -6.98 2.23
C GLU A 155 -14.93 -6.59 0.80
N PHE A 156 -15.77 -7.35 0.10
CA PHE A 156 -16.25 -6.95 -1.22
C PHE A 156 -17.66 -7.49 -1.45
N ARG A 157 -18.36 -6.90 -2.41
CA ARG A 157 -19.53 -7.54 -3.01
C ARG A 157 -19.07 -8.36 -4.20
N ALA A 158 -19.56 -9.58 -4.31
CA ALA A 158 -19.30 -10.39 -5.49
C ALA A 158 -20.64 -10.66 -6.17
N ASP A 159 -20.73 -10.30 -7.45
CA ASP A 159 -21.91 -10.56 -8.28
C ASP A 159 -21.76 -11.97 -8.87
N LEU A 160 -21.80 -12.96 -7.98
CA LEU A 160 -21.76 -14.37 -8.32
C LEU A 160 -23.19 -14.87 -8.54
N SER A 161 -23.98 -14.08 -9.28
CA SER A 161 -25.37 -14.38 -9.59
C SER A 161 -25.43 -15.58 -10.52
N GLU A 162 -26.06 -16.66 -10.05
CA GLU A 162 -26.77 -17.66 -10.86
C GLU A 162 -25.96 -18.71 -11.65
N ASP A 163 -24.70 -18.49 -12.04
CA ASP A 163 -24.03 -19.42 -12.97
C ASP A 163 -23.29 -20.61 -12.31
N MET A 164 -23.15 -20.59 -10.99
CA MET A 164 -22.58 -21.71 -10.23
C MET A 164 -23.74 -22.48 -9.61
N GLY A 165 -24.47 -23.21 -10.46
CA GLY A 165 -25.77 -23.81 -10.20
C GLY A 165 -25.98 -24.25 -8.75
N GLU A 166 -27.11 -23.84 -8.18
CA GLU A 166 -27.63 -24.28 -6.89
C GLU A 166 -27.65 -25.81 -6.81
N ARG A 167 -26.52 -26.42 -6.44
CA ARG A 167 -26.52 -27.79 -5.96
C ARG A 167 -27.30 -27.76 -4.67
N GLN A 168 -28.50 -28.32 -4.71
CA GLN A 168 -29.49 -28.44 -3.63
C GLN A 168 -29.01 -29.22 -2.39
N SER A 169 -27.76 -29.11 -1.97
CA SER A 169 -27.27 -29.70 -0.71
C SER A 169 -27.16 -28.61 0.35
N GLY A 170 -27.95 -28.76 1.42
CA GLY A 170 -28.18 -27.76 2.45
C GLY A 170 -26.95 -27.05 3.01
N ASP A 171 -27.15 -25.77 3.33
CA ASP A 171 -26.38 -24.82 4.17
C ASP A 171 -24.86 -24.64 3.96
N ILE A 172 -24.14 -25.59 3.36
CA ILE A 172 -22.67 -25.55 3.20
C ILE A 172 -22.25 -24.90 1.87
N GLY A 173 -23.19 -24.62 0.96
CA GLY A 173 -22.92 -24.02 -0.36
C GLY A 173 -22.64 -22.50 -0.34
N LEU A 174 -22.82 -21.82 0.79
CA LEU A 174 -22.66 -20.37 0.87
C LEU A 174 -21.17 -19.98 0.81
N GLY A 175 -20.72 -19.57 -0.38
CA GLY A 175 -19.40 -18.99 -0.60
C GLY A 175 -18.39 -19.84 -1.35
N GLN A 176 -18.75 -21.06 -1.78
CA GLN A 176 -17.87 -21.90 -2.60
C GLN A 176 -17.46 -21.20 -3.90
N GLY A 177 -18.41 -20.60 -4.64
CA GLY A 177 -18.09 -19.90 -5.89
C GLY A 177 -17.15 -18.71 -5.70
N CYS A 178 -17.24 -18.03 -4.54
CA CYS A 178 -16.33 -16.94 -4.19
C CYS A 178 -14.93 -17.48 -3.86
N ALA A 179 -14.86 -18.56 -3.08
CA ALA A 179 -13.61 -19.24 -2.79
C ALA A 179 -12.93 -19.73 -4.09
N ASP A 180 -13.67 -20.38 -4.97
CA ASP A 180 -13.15 -20.87 -6.26
C ASP A 180 -12.62 -19.73 -7.14
N ALA A 181 -13.33 -18.61 -7.22
CA ALA A 181 -12.87 -17.43 -7.96
C ALA A 181 -11.57 -16.85 -7.36
N ILE A 182 -11.44 -16.80 -6.03
CA ILE A 182 -10.19 -16.35 -5.39
C ILE A 182 -9.05 -17.35 -5.64
N VAL A 183 -9.34 -18.65 -5.59
CA VAL A 183 -8.35 -19.70 -5.90
C VAL A 183 -7.85 -19.58 -7.35
N GLU A 184 -8.76 -19.31 -8.29
CA GLU A 184 -8.42 -19.05 -9.68
C GLU A 184 -7.49 -17.83 -9.81
N LEU A 185 -7.84 -16.69 -9.21
CA LEU A 185 -7.00 -15.48 -9.22
C LEU A 185 -5.61 -15.74 -8.62
N LEU A 186 -5.54 -16.39 -7.46
CA LEU A 186 -4.27 -16.72 -6.81
C LEU A 186 -3.41 -17.66 -7.67
N SER A 187 -4.05 -18.61 -8.36
CA SER A 187 -3.36 -19.51 -9.30
C SER A 187 -2.82 -18.74 -10.50
N GLY A 188 -3.58 -17.80 -11.06
CA GLY A 188 -3.14 -16.89 -12.13
C GLY A 188 -1.96 -16.01 -11.72
N LEU A 189 -1.87 -15.65 -10.44
CA LEU A 189 -0.73 -14.92 -9.87
C LEU A 189 0.51 -15.80 -9.63
N GLY A 190 0.44 -17.11 -9.90
CA GLY A 190 1.53 -18.07 -9.74
C GLY A 190 1.61 -18.70 -8.34
N HIS A 191 0.57 -18.57 -7.51
CA HIS A 191 0.50 -19.28 -6.23
C HIS A 191 -0.08 -20.68 -6.41
N GLN A 192 0.50 -21.65 -5.71
CA GLN A 192 -0.15 -22.93 -5.50
C GLN A 192 -1.16 -22.79 -4.35
N VAL A 193 -2.32 -23.43 -4.47
CA VAL A 193 -3.38 -23.43 -3.46
C VAL A 193 -3.58 -24.84 -2.93
N TRP A 194 -3.65 -24.98 -1.60
CA TRP A 194 -3.82 -26.24 -0.90
C TRP A 194 -5.07 -26.25 -0.04
N SER A 195 -5.72 -27.41 -0.02
CA SER A 195 -6.76 -27.78 0.94
C SER A 195 -7.92 -26.77 1.05
N PRO A 196 -8.69 -26.52 -0.03
CA PRO A 196 -9.98 -25.85 0.10
C PRO A 196 -10.92 -26.75 0.92
N LEU A 197 -11.14 -26.36 2.17
CA LEU A 197 -12.01 -27.07 3.10
C LEU A 197 -13.13 -26.14 3.52
N PRO A 198 -14.38 -26.61 3.56
CA PRO A 198 -15.46 -25.87 4.20
C PRO A 198 -15.12 -25.71 5.69
N THR A 199 -15.40 -24.53 6.23
CA THR A 199 -15.31 -24.26 7.67
C THR A 199 -16.65 -24.52 8.34
N THR A 200 -16.64 -24.70 9.66
CA THR A 200 -17.86 -24.90 10.47
C THR A 200 -18.83 -23.72 10.37
N ASP A 201 -18.32 -22.52 10.08
CA ASP A 201 -19.04 -21.26 10.20
C ASP A 201 -19.47 -20.73 8.82
N LYS A 202 -19.96 -21.62 7.95
CA LYS A 202 -20.47 -21.28 6.61
C LYS A 202 -19.45 -20.51 5.74
N GLY A 203 -18.18 -20.90 5.82
CA GLY A 203 -17.09 -20.31 5.05
C GLY A 203 -16.18 -21.34 4.42
N TRP A 204 -15.11 -20.86 3.79
CA TRP A 204 -14.10 -21.69 3.13
C TRP A 204 -12.72 -21.27 3.60
N ARG A 205 -11.87 -22.25 3.91
CA ARG A 205 -10.47 -22.02 4.28
C ARG A 205 -9.58 -22.75 3.29
N PHE A 206 -8.54 -22.09 2.82
CA PHE A 206 -7.46 -22.72 2.07
C PHE A 206 -6.12 -22.07 2.42
N SER A 207 -5.03 -22.77 2.10
CA SER A 207 -3.67 -22.22 2.22
C SER A 207 -3.09 -21.95 0.85
N PHE A 208 -2.20 -20.97 0.70
CA PHE A 208 -1.58 -20.68 -0.59
C PHE A 208 -0.17 -20.07 -0.45
N GLY A 209 0.57 -20.03 -1.56
CA GLY A 209 1.93 -19.49 -1.62
C GLY A 209 2.70 -19.99 -2.84
N PRO A 210 3.84 -19.35 -3.17
CA PRO A 210 4.60 -19.65 -4.41
C PRO A 210 5.30 -21.02 -4.36
N SER A 211 5.70 -21.50 -3.18
CA SER A 211 6.47 -22.74 -3.02
C SER A 211 6.05 -23.56 -1.79
N GLY A 212 4.88 -23.26 -1.21
CA GLY A 212 4.33 -23.93 -0.03
C GLY A 212 3.22 -23.10 0.66
N PRO A 213 2.48 -23.69 1.62
CA PRO A 213 1.36 -23.03 2.30
C PRO A 213 1.89 -21.98 3.28
N ARG A 214 2.16 -20.77 2.78
CA ARG A 214 2.65 -19.64 3.57
C ARG A 214 1.52 -18.77 4.08
N PHE A 215 0.47 -18.62 3.29
CA PHE A 215 -0.69 -17.82 3.62
C PHE A 215 -1.89 -18.73 3.87
N THR A 216 -2.81 -18.29 4.72
CA THR A 216 -4.17 -18.86 4.79
C THR A 216 -5.18 -17.83 4.39
N CYS A 217 -6.18 -18.26 3.63
CA CYS A 217 -7.31 -17.48 3.18
C CYS A 217 -8.59 -18.04 3.81
N ASP A 218 -9.33 -17.22 4.57
CA ASP A 218 -10.67 -17.57 5.07
C ASP A 218 -11.71 -16.71 4.37
N VAL A 219 -12.64 -17.34 3.65
CA VAL A 219 -13.74 -16.69 2.93
C VAL A 219 -15.05 -16.91 3.69
N HIS A 220 -15.71 -15.82 4.08
CA HIS A 220 -16.97 -15.85 4.81
C HIS A 220 -18.03 -15.04 4.07
N LYS A 221 -19.24 -15.58 3.92
CA LYS A 221 -20.38 -14.83 3.38
C LYS A 221 -21.12 -14.12 4.52
N MET A 222 -21.30 -12.81 4.40
CA MET A 222 -21.96 -11.93 5.39
C MET A 222 -23.15 -11.23 4.75
N GLY A 223 -24.25 -11.97 4.55
CA GLY A 223 -25.39 -11.45 3.78
C GLY A 223 -25.07 -11.37 2.29
N GLU A 224 -25.05 -10.15 1.73
CA GLU A 224 -24.70 -9.87 0.33
C GLU A 224 -23.20 -9.64 0.11
N THR A 225 -22.43 -9.47 1.18
CA THR A 225 -20.98 -9.22 1.08
C THR A 225 -20.20 -10.47 1.40
N TYR A 226 -18.98 -10.55 0.87
CA TYR A 226 -18.00 -11.54 1.22
C TYR A 226 -16.87 -10.86 2.02
N ARG A 227 -16.36 -11.58 3.02
CA ARG A 227 -15.17 -11.21 3.77
C ARG A 227 -14.10 -12.25 3.51
N VAL A 228 -12.92 -11.80 3.14
CA VAL A 228 -11.78 -12.66 2.90
C VAL A 228 -10.65 -12.23 3.82
N LEU A 229 -10.27 -13.10 4.75
CA LEU A 229 -9.10 -12.92 5.62
C LEU A 229 -7.90 -13.58 4.98
N VAL A 230 -6.82 -12.82 4.81
CA VAL A 230 -5.52 -13.38 4.41
C VAL A 230 -4.53 -13.24 5.58
N GLU A 231 -4.05 -14.35 6.11
CA GLU A 231 -3.03 -14.39 7.17
C GLU A 231 -1.70 -14.96 6.67
N ASP A 232 -0.58 -14.31 6.98
CA ASP A 232 0.77 -14.87 6.81
C ASP A 232 1.13 -15.82 7.95
N LYS A 233 1.18 -17.13 7.67
CA LYS A 233 1.61 -18.19 8.60
C LYS A 233 3.12 -18.27 8.71
N GLY A 234 3.89 -17.67 7.79
CA GLY A 234 5.35 -17.61 7.87
C GLY A 234 5.86 -16.75 9.04
N ARG A 235 4.97 -16.04 9.73
CA ARG A 235 5.30 -15.22 10.90
C ARG A 235 5.38 -16.04 12.18
N THR A 236 6.51 -15.95 12.86
CA THR A 236 6.68 -16.53 14.19
C THR A 236 5.79 -15.79 15.20
N PHE A 237 5.52 -16.44 16.34
CA PHE A 237 4.84 -15.79 17.47
C PHE A 237 5.57 -14.50 17.91
N VAL A 238 6.90 -14.51 17.86
CA VAL A 238 7.74 -13.35 18.17
C VAL A 238 7.48 -12.19 17.19
N ASP A 239 7.40 -12.46 15.89
CA ASP A 239 7.11 -11.41 14.90
C ASP A 239 5.73 -10.77 15.10
N LYS A 240 4.76 -11.56 15.56
CA LYS A 240 3.40 -11.09 15.91
C LYS A 240 3.43 -10.27 17.20
N LEU A 241 4.13 -10.74 18.23
CA LEU A 241 4.23 -10.09 19.54
C LEU A 241 4.91 -8.70 19.44
N PHE A 242 5.96 -8.59 18.64
CA PHE A 242 6.69 -7.33 18.45
C PHE A 242 6.14 -6.46 17.32
N LYS A 243 4.97 -6.78 16.76
CA LYS A 243 4.33 -6.03 15.68
C LYS A 243 5.28 -5.72 14.52
N ARG A 244 6.21 -6.63 14.20
CA ARG A 244 7.16 -6.42 13.11
C ARG A 244 6.38 -6.18 11.81
N PRO A 245 6.85 -5.32 10.90
CA PRO A 245 6.20 -5.11 9.61
C PRO A 245 6.23 -6.42 8.81
N PRO A 246 5.17 -6.75 8.07
CA PRO A 246 5.11 -7.94 7.23
C PRO A 246 6.30 -8.05 6.32
N THR A 247 6.60 -9.30 5.97
CA THR A 247 7.63 -9.58 5.00
C THR A 247 7.28 -8.90 3.67
N ALA A 248 8.29 -8.41 2.94
CA ALA A 248 8.07 -7.78 1.63
C ALA A 248 7.19 -8.65 0.73
N LEU A 249 7.41 -9.98 0.76
CA LEU A 249 6.59 -10.96 0.06
C LEU A 249 5.10 -10.91 0.41
N HIS A 250 4.72 -10.68 1.68
CA HIS A 250 3.32 -10.55 2.07
C HIS A 250 2.69 -9.27 1.52
N GLY A 251 3.42 -8.16 1.55
CA GLY A 251 2.97 -6.89 0.96
C GLY A 251 2.75 -7.02 -0.55
N GLU A 252 3.72 -7.59 -1.26
CA GLU A 252 3.63 -7.86 -2.70
C GLU A 252 2.46 -8.79 -3.03
N THR A 253 2.29 -9.89 -2.29
CA THR A 253 1.20 -10.84 -2.49
C THR A 253 -0.17 -10.18 -2.34
N LEU A 254 -0.37 -9.37 -1.29
CA LEU A 254 -1.63 -8.67 -1.07
C LEU A 254 -1.87 -7.58 -2.12
N SER A 255 -0.83 -6.88 -2.55
CA SER A 255 -0.92 -5.86 -3.61
C SER A 255 -1.35 -6.48 -4.94
N ARG A 256 -0.72 -7.60 -5.34
CA ARG A 256 -1.07 -8.33 -6.55
C ARG A 256 -2.46 -8.94 -6.48
N LEU A 257 -2.87 -9.48 -5.33
CA LEU A 257 -4.23 -9.95 -5.12
C LEU A 257 -5.26 -8.82 -5.21
N ASN A 258 -4.96 -7.64 -4.65
CA ASN A 258 -5.82 -6.47 -4.77
C ASN A 258 -6.01 -6.04 -6.23
N ALA A 259 -4.92 -5.95 -6.99
CA ALA A 259 -4.98 -5.63 -8.42
C ALA A 259 -5.84 -6.66 -9.18
N ALA A 260 -5.60 -7.94 -8.95
CA ALA A 260 -6.35 -9.01 -9.59
C ALA A 260 -7.84 -8.99 -9.23
N LEU A 261 -8.19 -8.70 -7.97
CA LEU A 261 -9.59 -8.53 -7.56
C LEU A 261 -10.23 -7.31 -8.23
N ALA A 262 -9.50 -6.20 -8.36
CA ALA A 262 -10.03 -4.96 -8.97
C ALA A 262 -10.24 -5.09 -10.49
N GLU A 263 -9.42 -5.89 -11.17
CA GLU A 263 -9.54 -6.15 -12.61
C GLU A 263 -10.65 -7.18 -12.94
N ASP A 264 -10.99 -8.04 -12.00
CA ASP A 264 -11.96 -9.11 -12.21
C ASP A 264 -13.40 -8.60 -11.99
N PRO A 265 -14.26 -8.60 -13.04
CA PRO A 265 -15.60 -8.01 -12.99
C PRO A 265 -16.57 -8.73 -12.03
N ARG A 266 -16.21 -9.92 -11.54
CA ARG A 266 -16.98 -10.66 -10.53
C ARG A 266 -16.94 -9.97 -9.17
N PHE A 267 -15.92 -9.16 -8.90
CA PHE A 267 -15.71 -8.46 -7.63
C PHE A 267 -15.99 -6.97 -7.78
N ARG A 268 -16.77 -6.40 -6.86
CA ARG A 268 -17.14 -4.98 -6.83
C ARG A 268 -17.10 -4.46 -5.41
N GLU A 269 -17.01 -3.14 -5.26
CA GLU A 269 -17.01 -2.47 -3.95
C GLU A 269 -15.93 -3.06 -3.02
N ILE A 270 -14.71 -3.24 -3.52
CA ILE A 270 -13.60 -3.83 -2.77
C ILE A 270 -13.12 -2.83 -1.72
N ILE A 271 -13.23 -3.22 -0.45
CA ILE A 271 -12.86 -2.41 0.71
C ILE A 271 -11.91 -3.23 1.59
N TRP A 272 -10.67 -2.78 1.69
CA TRP A 272 -9.71 -3.35 2.64
C TRP A 272 -9.91 -2.77 4.03
N ARG A 273 -9.98 -3.64 5.04
CA ARG A 273 -10.14 -3.22 6.44
C ARG A 273 -9.08 -3.83 7.35
N HIS A 274 -8.80 -3.11 8.43
CA HIS A 274 -7.96 -3.63 9.51
C HIS A 274 -8.77 -4.57 10.43
N PRO A 275 -8.23 -5.72 10.88
CA PRO A 275 -8.92 -6.64 11.81
C PRO A 275 -9.41 -5.95 13.09
N ASP A 276 -8.63 -5.00 13.61
CA ASP A 276 -8.95 -4.28 14.86
C ASP A 276 -10.09 -3.25 14.72
N GLU A 277 -10.54 -2.89 13.50
CA GLU A 277 -11.61 -1.88 13.31
C GLU A 277 -13.01 -2.41 13.64
N ARG A 278 -13.23 -3.73 13.62
CA ARG A 278 -14.54 -4.33 13.90
C ARG A 278 -14.49 -5.52 14.86
N GLY A 279 -13.33 -5.83 15.43
CA GLY A 279 -13.10 -7.06 16.18
C GLY A 279 -13.01 -8.27 15.24
N ARG A 280 -12.23 -9.29 15.61
CA ARG A 280 -12.24 -10.57 14.88
C ARG A 280 -13.68 -11.11 14.89
N PRO A 281 -14.15 -11.77 13.81
CA PRO A 281 -15.33 -12.61 13.89
C PRO A 281 -15.15 -13.52 15.11
N ASP A 282 -16.11 -13.47 16.01
CA ASP A 282 -16.04 -14.09 17.33
C ASP A 282 -16.05 -15.62 17.14
N ARG A 283 -14.86 -16.22 16.92
CA ARG A 283 -14.69 -17.64 16.58
C ARG A 283 -15.27 -18.58 17.66
N ASP A 284 -15.47 -18.06 18.86
CA ASP A 284 -15.84 -18.86 20.03
C ASP A 284 -17.31 -18.69 20.43
N ARG A 285 -18.08 -17.81 19.76
CA ARG A 285 -19.46 -17.51 20.21
C ARG A 285 -20.51 -18.56 19.82
N ASP A 286 -20.21 -19.43 18.87
CA ASP A 286 -21.13 -20.45 18.35
C ASP A 286 -20.68 -21.90 18.63
N ASN A 287 -19.69 -22.13 19.51
CA ASN A 287 -19.32 -23.49 19.90
C ASN A 287 -20.38 -24.08 20.86
N PRO A 288 -21.18 -25.09 20.46
CA PRO A 288 -22.32 -25.57 21.26
C PRO A 288 -21.91 -26.37 22.51
N LEU A 289 -20.60 -26.53 22.75
CA LEU A 289 -20.04 -27.39 23.80
C LEU A 289 -19.89 -26.71 25.16
N ASP A 290 -20.10 -25.40 25.26
CA ASP A 290 -19.96 -24.63 26.51
C ASP A 290 -21.29 -24.31 27.22
N ASN A 291 -22.36 -25.05 26.96
CA ASN A 291 -23.55 -25.00 27.82
C ASN A 291 -23.33 -25.90 29.05
N PRO A 292 -23.10 -25.36 30.27
CA PRO A 292 -23.18 -26.17 31.47
C PRO A 292 -24.62 -26.69 31.59
N VAL A 293 -24.74 -28.02 31.63
CA VAL A 293 -25.97 -28.71 32.03
C VAL A 293 -26.43 -28.10 33.35
N SER A 294 -27.51 -27.33 33.30
CA SER A 294 -28.19 -26.87 34.50
C SER A 294 -28.89 -28.08 35.11
N SER A 295 -28.25 -28.67 36.12
CA SER A 295 -28.87 -29.68 36.98
C SER A 295 -29.97 -29.02 37.79
N GLY A 296 -31.22 -29.28 37.43
CA GLY A 296 -32.44 -29.04 38.21
C GLY A 296 -33.32 -30.27 38.16
#